data_AF-K9CJ09-F1
#
_entry.id   AF-K9CJ09-F1
#
_cell.length_a   1.000
_cell.length_b   1.000
_cell.length_c   1.000
_cell.angle_alpha   90.00
_cell.angle_beta   90.00
_cell.angle_gamma   90.00
#
_symmetry.space_group_name_H-M   'P 1'
#
loop_
_entity.id
_entity.type
_entity.pdbx_description
1 polymer ?
#
loop_
_entity_poly.entity_id
_entity_poly.type
_entity_poly.pdbx_seq_one_letter_code
_entity_poly.pdbx_strand_id
1 'polypeptide(L)'
;MMRRLSPCMFAAGIAICLILWALAAHLLNMPVIPPPGQVFVRLGQKFSDTIAVHAAYSLMRIALGLCAAVAVGYPLGVLMGYFPRVNRVLAPVLYLAYPIPKIALLPVVMLLFGVGETGKILLIFLIIVFQVVVAVRDAVAAIPAETYDSLRVLGASFGQVVRHIVLPASLPKFITAVRIAMATAISVLFFTETFGTKYGIGYYIMDAWLRVNYLDMYAGIVLLSAIGLLLFALLDAAEYFLCRWNR
;
A
#
# COMPACT_ATOMS: atom_id res chain seq x y z
N MET A 1 -13.59 -9.59 14.48
CA MET A 1 -13.28 -10.85 15.18
C MET A 1 -12.59 -11.83 14.23
N MET A 2 -11.47 -11.44 13.60
CA MET A 2 -10.57 -12.39 12.94
C MET A 2 -9.62 -12.90 14.01
N ARG A 3 -9.80 -14.16 14.45
CA ARG A 3 -8.81 -14.87 15.26
C ARG A 3 -7.44 -14.69 14.59
N ARG A 4 -6.43 -14.34 15.38
CA ARG A 4 -5.04 -14.21 14.92
C ARG A 4 -4.73 -15.44 14.07
N LEU A 5 -4.56 -15.26 12.76
CA LEU A 5 -4.02 -16.30 11.89
C LEU A 5 -2.70 -16.70 12.52
N SER A 6 -2.61 -17.92 13.05
CA SER A 6 -1.38 -18.39 13.64
C SER A 6 -0.31 -18.45 12.55
N PRO A 7 0.98 -18.28 12.87
CA PRO A 7 2.06 -18.42 11.88
C PRO A 7 1.95 -19.72 11.08
N CYS A 8 1.45 -20.78 11.72
CA CYS A 8 1.15 -22.07 11.10
C CYS A 8 0.07 -22.00 10.02
N MET A 9 -0.99 -21.20 10.21
CA MET A 9 -2.03 -21.00 9.19
C MET A 9 -1.50 -20.23 7.98
N PHE A 10 -0.64 -19.22 8.19
CA PHE A 10 0.03 -18.53 7.10
C PHE A 10 0.97 -19.46 6.33
N ALA A 11 1.79 -20.24 7.04
CA ALA A 11 2.68 -21.23 6.43
C ALA A 11 1.88 -22.30 5.64
N ALA A 12 0.76 -22.77 6.17
CA ALA A 12 -0.13 -23.69 5.48
C ALA A 12 -0.72 -23.07 4.21
N GLY A 13 -1.15 -21.80 4.26
CA GLY A 13 -1.63 -21.07 3.09
C GLY A 13 -0.57 -20.96 1.99
N ILE A 14 0.66 -20.59 2.35
CA ILE A 14 1.79 -20.52 1.40
C ILE A 14 2.08 -21.90 0.82
N ALA A 15 2.12 -22.94 1.65
CA ALA A 15 2.37 -24.32 1.20
C ALA A 15 1.29 -24.79 0.21
N ILE A 16 0.01 -24.52 0.50
CA ILE A 16 -1.11 -24.85 -0.41
C ILE A 16 -0.92 -24.14 -1.75
N CYS A 17 -0.62 -22.83 -1.77
CA CYS A 17 -0.38 -22.10 -3.01
C CYS A 17 0.80 -22.68 -3.82
N LEU A 18 1.90 -23.06 -3.16
CA LEU A 18 3.05 -23.66 -3.82
C LEU A 18 2.75 -25.06 -4.37
N ILE A 19 2.00 -25.88 -3.64
CA ILE A 19 1.58 -27.21 -4.08
C ILE A 19 0.66 -27.09 -5.30
N LEU A 20 -0.32 -26.18 -5.26
CA LEU A 20 -1.22 -25.93 -6.39
C LEU A 20 -0.46 -25.46 -7.63
N TRP A 21 0.51 -24.56 -7.46
CA TRP A 21 1.36 -24.12 -8.57
C TRP A 21 2.26 -25.25 -9.10
N ALA A 22 2.89 -26.04 -8.22
CA ALA A 22 3.71 -27.17 -8.63
C ALA A 22 2.89 -28.23 -9.38
N LEU A 23 1.68 -28.52 -8.91
CA LEU A 23 0.74 -29.43 -9.56
C LEU A 23 0.33 -28.89 -10.93
N ALA A 24 -0.02 -27.60 -11.04
CA ALA A 24 -0.35 -26.98 -12.32
C ALA A 24 0.82 -27.03 -13.31
N ALA A 25 2.05 -26.75 -12.87
CA ALA A 25 3.24 -26.84 -13.70
C ALA A 25 3.47 -28.27 -14.22
N HIS A 26 3.26 -29.28 -13.36
CA HIS A 26 3.45 -30.68 -13.72
C HIS A 26 2.36 -31.19 -14.67
N LEU A 27 1.08 -30.87 -14.41
CA LEU A 27 -0.06 -31.34 -15.21
C LEU A 27 -0.13 -30.68 -16.59
N LEU A 28 0.17 -29.38 -16.68
CA LEU A 28 0.09 -28.65 -17.94
C LEU A 28 1.33 -28.84 -18.80
N ASN A 29 2.51 -29.03 -18.18
CA ASN A 29 3.79 -29.23 -18.86
C ASN A 29 4.07 -28.19 -19.97
N MET A 30 3.68 -26.93 -19.72
CA MET A 30 3.86 -25.81 -20.65
C MET A 30 4.99 -24.90 -20.18
N PRO A 31 5.86 -24.38 -21.08
CA PRO A 31 6.93 -23.45 -20.71
C PRO A 31 6.45 -22.17 -20.00
N VAL A 32 5.19 -21.77 -20.23
CA VAL A 32 4.56 -20.58 -19.65
C VAL A 32 4.25 -20.71 -18.15
N ILE A 33 4.26 -21.92 -17.60
CA ILE A 33 4.05 -22.19 -16.17
C ILE A 33 5.27 -22.97 -15.66
N PRO A 34 6.40 -22.28 -15.41
CA PRO A 34 7.59 -22.94 -14.92
C PRO A 34 7.36 -23.54 -13.52
N PRO A 35 8.05 -24.64 -13.15
CA PRO A 35 7.98 -25.20 -11.82
C PRO A 35 8.47 -24.18 -10.76
N PRO A 36 7.81 -24.08 -9.59
CA PRO A 36 8.19 -23.13 -8.55
C PRO A 36 9.65 -23.28 -8.10
N GLY A 37 10.16 -24.52 -8.02
CA GLY A 37 11.56 -24.77 -7.64
C GLY A 37 12.57 -24.11 -8.58
N GLN A 38 12.32 -24.12 -9.90
CA GLN A 38 13.19 -23.45 -10.87
C GLN A 38 13.12 -21.93 -10.74
N VAL A 39 11.93 -21.39 -10.46
CA VAL A 39 11.75 -19.95 -10.23
C VAL A 39 12.50 -19.49 -8.98
N PHE A 40 12.46 -20.24 -7.88
CA PHE A 40 13.20 -19.90 -6.66
C PHE A 40 14.71 -19.97 -6.85
N VAL A 41 15.21 -21.00 -7.55
CA VAL A 41 16.64 -21.10 -7.90
C VAL A 41 17.04 -19.90 -8.77
N ARG A 42 16.22 -19.56 -9.77
CA ARG A 42 16.48 -18.43 -10.66
C ARG A 42 16.48 -17.10 -9.93
N LEU A 43 15.52 -16.91 -9.02
CA LEU A 43 15.43 -15.74 -8.15
C LEU A 43 16.71 -15.61 -7.33
N GLY A 44 17.17 -16.68 -6.67
CA GLY A 44 18.40 -16.68 -5.88
C GLY A 44 19.65 -16.35 -6.70
N GLN A 45 19.78 -16.90 -7.91
CA GLN A 45 20.91 -16.64 -8.80
C GLN A 45 20.96 -15.19 -9.28
N LYS A 46 19.81 -14.60 -9.64
CA LYS A 46 19.74 -13.24 -10.22
C LYS A 46 19.49 -12.14 -9.20
N PHE A 47 19.27 -12.50 -7.93
CA PHE A 47 18.86 -11.55 -6.90
C PHE A 47 19.86 -10.40 -6.77
N SER A 48 21.10 -10.71 -6.43
CA SER A 48 22.14 -9.72 -6.16
C SER A 48 22.53 -8.91 -7.40
N ASP A 49 22.57 -9.55 -8.57
CA ASP A 49 23.12 -8.94 -9.78
C ASP A 49 22.15 -7.98 -10.47
N THR A 50 20.85 -8.29 -10.43
CA THR A 50 19.85 -7.56 -11.22
C THR A 50 18.61 -7.21 -10.40
N ILE A 51 17.98 -8.20 -9.80
CA ILE A 51 16.63 -8.06 -9.24
C ILE A 51 16.60 -7.13 -8.01
N ALA A 52 17.66 -7.14 -7.18
CA ALA A 52 17.73 -6.33 -5.97
C ALA A 52 17.65 -4.82 -6.26
N VAL A 53 18.27 -4.35 -7.34
CA VAL A 53 18.19 -2.94 -7.75
C VAL A 53 16.76 -2.59 -8.16
N HIS A 54 16.11 -3.43 -8.95
CA HIS A 54 14.70 -3.24 -9.32
C HIS A 54 13.79 -3.19 -8.09
N ALA A 55 14.00 -4.09 -7.13
CA ALA A 55 13.25 -4.13 -5.87
C ALA A 55 13.46 -2.85 -5.04
N ALA A 56 14.70 -2.37 -4.94
CA ALA A 56 15.03 -1.15 -4.19
C ALA A 56 14.32 0.08 -4.77
N TYR A 57 14.30 0.24 -6.09
CA TYR A 57 13.59 1.34 -6.74
C TYR A 57 12.07 1.27 -6.52
N SER A 58 11.46 0.09 -6.66
CA SER A 58 10.03 -0.08 -6.38
C SER A 58 9.70 0.22 -4.92
N LEU A 59 10.52 -0.27 -3.98
CA LEU A 59 10.32 -0.03 -2.55
C LEU A 59 10.49 1.46 -2.20
N MET A 60 11.49 2.13 -2.77
CA MET A 60 11.71 3.57 -2.60
C MET A 60 10.48 4.36 -3.07
N ARG A 61 9.93 4.04 -4.25
CA ARG A 61 8.74 4.72 -4.79
C ARG A 61 7.53 4.55 -3.87
N ILE A 62 7.28 3.33 -3.41
CA ILE A 62 6.21 3.03 -2.46
C ILE A 62 6.40 3.84 -1.18
N ALA A 63 7.60 3.80 -0.60
CA ALA A 63 7.91 4.49 0.65
C ALA A 63 7.72 6.01 0.52
N LEU A 64 8.25 6.63 -0.53
CA LEU A 64 8.11 8.08 -0.77
C LEU A 64 6.65 8.47 -1.00
N GLY A 65 5.91 7.71 -1.81
CA GLY A 65 4.50 7.96 -2.08
C GLY A 65 3.63 7.80 -0.83
N LEU A 66 3.88 6.77 -0.03
CA LEU A 66 3.22 6.55 1.25
C LEU A 66 3.53 7.68 2.24
N CYS A 67 4.80 8.02 2.43
CA CYS A 67 5.20 9.07 3.37
C CYS A 67 4.56 10.41 3.00
N ALA A 68 4.58 10.79 1.72
CA ALA A 68 3.92 11.99 1.24
C ALA A 68 2.40 11.94 1.47
N ALA A 69 1.76 10.80 1.20
CA ALA A 69 0.32 10.63 1.35
C ALA A 69 -0.12 10.68 2.82
N VAL A 70 0.68 10.12 3.74
CA VAL A 70 0.41 10.18 5.18
C VAL A 70 0.64 11.58 5.71
N ALA A 71 1.74 12.22 5.31
CA ALA A 71 2.09 13.58 5.74
C ALA A 71 1.03 14.61 5.36
N VAL A 72 0.35 14.43 4.22
CA VAL A 72 -0.74 15.32 3.78
C VAL A 72 -2.10 14.81 4.24
N GLY A 73 -2.37 13.53 4.02
CA GLY A 73 -3.70 12.95 4.19
C GLY A 73 -4.12 12.81 5.65
N TYR A 74 -3.20 12.47 6.55
CA TYR A 74 -3.53 12.31 7.97
C TYR A 74 -3.91 13.66 8.61
N PRO A 75 -3.11 14.75 8.48
CA PRO A 75 -3.52 16.05 8.99
C PRO A 75 -4.81 16.57 8.39
N LEU A 76 -5.01 16.44 7.08
CA LEU A 76 -6.27 16.84 6.43
C LEU A 76 -7.46 16.04 6.96
N GLY A 77 -7.31 14.72 7.14
CA GLY A 77 -8.34 13.88 7.74
C GLY A 77 -8.70 14.32 9.16
N VAL A 78 -7.69 14.62 10.00
CA VAL A 78 -7.91 15.14 11.36
C VAL A 78 -8.63 16.48 11.33
N LEU A 79 -8.20 17.42 10.48
CA LEU A 79 -8.82 18.74 10.36
C LEU A 79 -10.27 18.65 9.88
N MET A 80 -10.55 17.81 8.90
CA MET A 80 -11.91 17.58 8.41
C MET A 80 -12.78 16.89 9.47
N GLY A 81 -12.26 15.91 10.20
CA GLY A 81 -13.01 15.20 11.23
C GLY A 81 -13.31 16.08 12.45
N TYR A 82 -12.37 16.95 12.83
CA TYR A 82 -12.50 17.78 14.03
C TYR A 82 -13.23 19.12 13.77
N PHE A 83 -13.04 19.74 12.61
CA PHE A 83 -13.64 21.04 12.28
C PHE A 83 -14.76 20.91 11.24
N PRO A 84 -16.05 21.06 11.63
CA PRO A 84 -17.18 20.92 10.71
C PRO A 84 -17.13 21.87 9.51
N ARG A 85 -16.54 23.06 9.67
CA ARG A 85 -16.36 24.05 8.59
C ARG A 85 -15.39 23.55 7.52
N VAL A 86 -14.27 22.95 7.92
CA VAL A 86 -13.28 22.38 7.00
C VAL A 86 -13.90 21.19 6.26
N ASN A 87 -14.65 20.34 6.98
CA ASN A 87 -15.38 19.24 6.35
C ASN A 87 -16.37 19.73 5.29
N ARG A 88 -17.18 20.75 5.59
CA ARG A 88 -18.19 21.27 4.66
C ARG A 88 -17.59 21.76 3.34
N VAL A 89 -16.39 22.32 3.36
CA VAL A 89 -15.68 22.82 2.17
C VAL A 89 -14.99 21.69 1.40
N LEU A 90 -14.30 20.78 2.09
CA LEU A 90 -13.47 19.76 1.45
C LEU A 90 -14.22 18.45 1.14
N ALA A 91 -15.32 18.15 1.83
CA ALA A 91 -16.08 16.92 1.62
C ALA A 91 -16.61 16.75 0.19
N PRO A 92 -17.14 17.80 -0.50
CA PRO A 92 -17.55 17.68 -1.89
C PRO A 92 -16.38 17.32 -2.82
N VAL A 93 -15.21 17.91 -2.61
CA VAL A 93 -14.00 17.60 -3.40
C VAL A 93 -13.59 16.14 -3.19
N LEU A 94 -13.57 15.69 -1.93
CA LEU A 94 -13.29 14.29 -1.61
C LEU A 94 -14.32 13.35 -2.26
N TYR A 95 -15.61 13.66 -2.16
CA TYR A 95 -16.68 12.84 -2.71
C TYR A 95 -16.57 12.68 -4.22
N LEU A 96 -16.16 13.73 -4.94
CA LEU A 96 -15.96 13.69 -6.39
C LEU A 96 -14.65 13.02 -6.79
N ALA A 97 -13.56 13.26 -6.05
CA ALA A 97 -12.23 12.73 -6.38
C ALA A 97 -12.05 11.26 -5.97
N TYR A 98 -12.69 10.83 -4.88
CA TYR A 98 -12.54 9.49 -4.32
C TYR A 98 -12.96 8.33 -5.26
N PRO A 99 -14.05 8.38 -6.04
CA PRO A 99 -14.42 7.28 -6.94
C PRO A 99 -13.59 7.22 -8.23
N ILE A 100 -12.82 8.26 -8.56
CA ILE A 100 -12.04 8.31 -9.80
C ILE A 100 -11.02 7.15 -9.83
N PRO A 101 -10.98 6.31 -10.88
CA PRO A 101 -9.95 5.30 -11.04
C PRO A 101 -8.58 5.97 -11.20
N LYS A 102 -7.74 5.93 -10.16
CA LYS A 102 -6.44 6.65 -10.15
C LYS A 102 -5.50 6.15 -11.24
N ILE A 103 -5.59 4.87 -11.61
CA ILE A 103 -4.84 4.31 -12.73
C ILE A 103 -5.21 4.97 -14.07
N ALA A 104 -6.46 5.41 -14.26
CA ALA A 104 -6.87 6.11 -15.48
C ALA A 104 -6.24 7.51 -15.60
N LEU A 105 -5.72 8.06 -14.49
CA LEU A 105 -4.98 9.32 -14.49
C LEU A 105 -3.52 9.15 -14.92
N LEU A 106 -3.05 7.92 -15.16
CA LEU A 106 -1.66 7.62 -15.53
C LEU A 106 -1.17 8.48 -16.72
N PRO A 107 -1.88 8.58 -17.86
CA PRO A 107 -1.41 9.39 -18.99
C PRO A 107 -1.36 10.88 -18.64
N VAL A 108 -2.33 11.39 -17.88
CA VAL A 108 -2.39 12.79 -17.46
C VAL A 108 -1.21 13.12 -16.55
N VAL A 109 -0.93 12.25 -15.57
CA VAL A 109 0.22 12.43 -14.68
C VAL A 109 1.54 12.39 -15.45
N MET A 110 1.67 11.48 -16.42
CA MET A 110 2.87 11.39 -17.25
C MET A 110 3.07 12.60 -18.17
N LEU A 111 1.99 13.17 -18.70
CA LEU A 111 2.07 14.40 -19.52
C LEU A 111 2.46 15.62 -18.70
N LEU A 112 1.92 15.75 -17.49
CA LEU A 112 2.15 16.93 -16.64
C LEU A 112 3.46 16.87 -15.85
N PHE A 113 3.82 15.70 -15.31
CA PHE A 113 4.96 15.53 -14.40
C PHE A 113 6.10 14.70 -15.01
N GLY A 114 5.95 14.30 -16.28
CA GLY A 114 6.90 13.46 -17.00
C GLY A 114 6.80 11.98 -16.64
N VAL A 115 7.48 11.15 -17.43
CA VAL A 115 7.54 9.69 -17.26
C VAL A 115 8.59 9.25 -16.23
N GLY A 116 9.24 10.22 -15.54
CA GLY A 116 10.29 9.98 -14.55
C GLY A 116 9.79 9.41 -13.22
N GLU A 117 10.55 9.63 -12.15
CA GLU A 117 10.22 9.14 -10.80
C GLU A 117 9.03 9.90 -10.20
N THR A 118 8.95 11.21 -10.42
CA THR A 118 7.93 12.09 -9.84
C THR A 118 6.52 11.65 -10.18
N GLY A 119 6.22 11.34 -11.45
CA GLY A 119 4.89 10.90 -11.88
C GLY A 119 4.46 9.57 -11.24
N LYS A 120 5.39 8.63 -11.08
CA LYS A 120 5.12 7.33 -10.45
C LYS A 120 4.82 7.49 -8.97
N ILE A 121 5.64 8.27 -8.26
CA ILE A 121 5.45 8.60 -6.84
C ILE A 121 4.13 9.35 -6.64
N LEU A 122 3.80 10.29 -7.53
CA LEU A 122 2.55 11.05 -7.46
C LEU A 122 1.32 10.15 -7.61
N LEU A 123 1.35 9.13 -8.47
CA LEU A 123 0.23 8.19 -8.58
C LEU A 123 0.03 7.37 -7.31
N ILE A 124 1.11 6.88 -6.71
CA ILE A 124 1.05 6.18 -5.42
C ILE A 124 0.47 7.12 -4.36
N PHE A 125 0.94 8.37 -4.32
CA PHE A 125 0.41 9.40 -3.44
C PHE A 125 -1.11 9.59 -3.63
N LEU A 126 -1.57 9.76 -4.88
CA LEU A 126 -2.99 9.94 -5.20
C LEU A 126 -3.84 8.73 -4.81
N ILE A 127 -3.30 7.51 -4.86
CA ILE A 127 -4.04 6.32 -4.44
C ILE A 127 -4.22 6.30 -2.92
N ILE A 128 -3.16 6.63 -2.17
CA ILE A 128 -3.15 6.46 -0.72
C ILE A 128 -3.79 7.65 0.00
N VAL A 129 -3.59 8.88 -0.49
CA VAL A 129 -3.98 10.11 0.23
C VAL A 129 -5.48 10.16 0.50
N PHE A 130 -6.34 9.87 -0.48
CA PHE A 130 -7.78 9.96 -0.29
C PHE A 130 -8.32 8.89 0.67
N GLN A 131 -7.81 7.66 0.58
CA GLN A 131 -8.14 6.58 1.51
C GLN A 131 -7.77 6.95 2.96
N VAL A 132 -6.60 7.55 3.15
CA VAL A 132 -6.14 8.03 4.45
C VAL A 132 -7.03 9.16 4.97
N VAL A 133 -7.29 10.20 4.16
CA VAL A 133 -8.12 11.34 4.58
C VAL A 133 -9.51 10.87 5.01
N VAL A 134 -10.16 10.05 4.19
CA VAL A 134 -11.53 9.55 4.47
C VAL A 134 -11.54 8.72 5.76
N ALA A 135 -10.62 7.76 5.90
CA ALA A 135 -10.60 6.88 7.06
C ALA A 135 -10.31 7.64 8.37
N VAL A 136 -9.37 8.58 8.34
CA VAL A 136 -9.03 9.41 9.51
C VAL A 136 -10.18 10.37 9.83
N ARG A 137 -10.76 11.05 8.84
CA ARG A 137 -11.93 11.92 9.02
C ARG A 137 -13.07 11.17 9.71
N ASP A 138 -13.42 10.00 9.19
CA ASP A 138 -14.54 9.21 9.70
C ASP A 138 -14.23 8.61 11.08
N ALA A 139 -12.97 8.31 11.37
CA ALA A 139 -12.55 7.90 12.70
C ALA A 139 -12.68 9.02 13.73
N VAL A 140 -12.27 10.24 13.37
CA VAL A 140 -12.34 11.41 14.24
C VAL A 140 -13.78 11.86 14.45
N ALA A 141 -14.58 11.91 13.38
CA ALA A 141 -15.99 12.29 13.45
C ALA A 141 -16.85 11.30 14.27
N ALA A 142 -16.40 10.05 14.44
CA ALA A 142 -17.09 9.04 15.24
C ALA A 142 -16.85 9.18 16.76
N ILE A 143 -15.94 10.06 17.19
CA ILE A 143 -15.67 10.29 18.62
C ILE A 143 -16.84 11.08 19.22
N PRO A 144 -17.46 10.62 20.34
CA PRO A 144 -18.59 11.31 20.97
C PRO A 144 -18.24 12.75 21.35
N ALA A 145 -19.15 13.69 21.07
CA ALA A 145 -18.96 15.12 21.34
C ALA A 145 -18.64 15.41 22.81
N GLU A 146 -19.25 14.64 23.73
CA GLU A 146 -19.04 14.70 25.19
C GLU A 146 -17.56 14.55 25.59
N THR A 147 -16.80 13.75 24.81
CA THR A 147 -15.37 13.55 25.01
C THR A 147 -14.59 14.84 24.74
N TYR A 148 -15.00 15.60 23.73
CA TYR A 148 -14.38 16.89 23.39
C TYR A 148 -14.80 17.98 24.37
N ASP A 149 -16.05 17.99 24.82
CA ASP A 149 -16.56 19.01 25.74
C ASP A 149 -15.88 18.93 27.12
N SER A 150 -15.64 17.71 27.62
CA SER A 150 -14.88 17.48 28.86
C SER A 150 -13.47 18.08 28.80
N LEU A 151 -12.77 17.94 27.66
CA LEU A 151 -11.45 18.51 27.47
C LEU A 151 -11.45 20.03 27.30
N ARG A 152 -12.50 20.59 26.70
CA ARG A 152 -12.66 22.04 26.56
C ARG A 152 -12.81 22.71 27.92
N VAL A 153 -13.56 22.11 28.84
CA VAL A 153 -13.69 22.59 30.23
C VAL A 153 -12.34 22.59 30.96
N LEU A 154 -11.50 21.59 30.70
CA LEU A 154 -10.14 21.50 31.24
C LEU A 154 -9.14 22.44 30.55
N GLY A 155 -9.56 23.23 29.56
CA GLY A 155 -8.69 24.16 28.83
C GLY A 155 -7.67 23.50 27.90
N ALA A 156 -7.93 22.27 27.44
CA ALA A 156 -7.00 21.54 26.59
C ALA A 156 -6.81 22.22 25.22
N SER A 157 -5.55 22.44 24.83
CA SER A 157 -5.19 22.94 23.50
C SER A 157 -5.46 21.89 22.42
N PHE A 158 -5.65 22.33 21.16
CA PHE A 158 -5.87 21.43 20.03
C PHE A 158 -4.79 20.34 19.89
N GLY A 159 -3.51 20.70 20.10
CA GLY A 159 -2.42 19.72 20.07
C GLY A 159 -2.53 18.64 21.15
N GLN A 160 -3.04 19.00 22.34
CA GLN A 160 -3.31 18.03 23.41
C GLN A 160 -4.48 17.12 23.06
N VAL A 161 -5.56 17.67 22.48
CA VAL A 161 -6.70 16.87 21.98
C VAL A 161 -6.23 15.89 20.90
N VAL A 162 -5.40 16.36 19.97
CA VAL A 162 -4.88 15.52 18.89
C VAL A 162 -4.05 14.37 19.44
N ARG A 163 -3.11 14.67 20.34
CA ARG A 163 -2.18 13.67 20.89
C ARG A 163 -2.86 12.63 21.78
N HIS A 164 -3.83 13.03 22.61
CA HIS A 164 -4.38 12.16 23.65
C HIS A 164 -5.70 11.49 23.28
N ILE A 165 -6.45 12.03 22.30
CA ILE A 165 -7.76 11.48 21.92
C ILE A 165 -7.79 11.10 20.45
N VAL A 166 -7.56 12.07 19.56
CA VAL A 166 -7.73 11.85 18.12
C VAL A 166 -6.73 10.80 17.60
N LEU A 167 -5.45 10.93 17.93
CA LEU A 167 -4.43 10.01 17.45
C LEU A 167 -4.71 8.58 17.96
N PRO A 168 -4.91 8.32 19.27
CA PRO A 168 -5.23 6.97 19.74
C PRO A 168 -6.52 6.37 19.14
N ALA A 169 -7.56 7.19 18.95
CA ALA A 169 -8.84 6.73 18.41
C ALA A 169 -8.80 6.48 16.90
N SER A 170 -8.04 7.28 16.14
CA SER A 170 -8.00 7.17 14.67
C SER A 170 -6.94 6.19 14.14
N LEU A 171 -5.90 5.90 14.91
CA LEU A 171 -4.77 5.08 14.49
C LEU A 171 -5.15 3.68 13.96
N PRO A 172 -6.05 2.90 14.58
CA PRO A 172 -6.41 1.58 14.06
C PRO A 172 -7.10 1.64 12.68
N LYS A 173 -8.01 2.61 12.50
CA LYS A 173 -8.70 2.84 11.22
C LYS A 173 -7.72 3.37 10.15
N PHE A 174 -6.80 4.24 10.54
CA PHE A 174 -5.74 4.72 9.66
C PHE A 174 -4.86 3.58 9.13
N ILE A 175 -4.36 2.71 10.02
CA ILE A 175 -3.50 1.58 9.61
C ILE A 175 -4.27 0.63 8.67
N THR A 176 -5.54 0.37 8.96
CA THR A 176 -6.41 -0.44 8.09
C THR A 176 -6.55 0.19 6.71
N ALA A 177 -6.76 1.50 6.64
CA ALA A 177 -6.89 2.22 5.37
C ALA A 177 -5.59 2.22 4.57
N VAL A 178 -4.44 2.41 5.22
CA VAL A 178 -3.12 2.30 4.59
C VAL A 178 -2.90 0.89 4.05
N ARG A 179 -3.26 -0.17 4.81
CA ARG A 179 -3.13 -1.56 4.36
C ARG A 179 -3.93 -1.82 3.07
N ILE A 180 -5.18 -1.37 3.01
CA ILE A 180 -6.03 -1.52 1.83
C ILE A 180 -5.46 -0.72 0.65
N ALA A 181 -5.08 0.54 0.89
CA ALA A 181 -4.53 1.40 -0.16
C ALA A 181 -3.20 0.88 -0.70
N MET A 182 -2.36 0.27 0.15
CA MET A 182 -1.08 -0.31 -0.23
C MET A 182 -1.25 -1.43 -1.26
N ALA A 183 -2.25 -2.30 -1.09
CA ALA A 183 -2.56 -3.37 -2.05
C ALA A 183 -2.80 -2.77 -3.45
N THR A 184 -3.66 -1.75 -3.52
CA THR A 184 -3.98 -1.06 -4.77
C THR A 184 -2.80 -0.29 -5.33
N ALA A 185 -1.99 0.33 -4.47
CA ALA A 185 -0.80 1.09 -4.87
C ALA A 185 0.27 0.20 -5.50
N ILE A 186 0.49 -1.01 -4.98
CA ILE A 186 1.43 -1.98 -5.56
C ILE A 186 0.96 -2.43 -6.94
N SER A 187 -0.34 -2.73 -7.10
CA SER A 187 -0.90 -3.10 -8.40
C SER A 187 -0.76 -1.98 -9.43
N VAL A 188 -1.01 -0.74 -9.05
CA VAL A 188 -0.84 0.41 -9.96
C VAL A 188 0.64 0.68 -10.21
N LEU A 189 1.50 0.56 -9.20
CA LEU A 189 2.95 0.73 -9.35
C LEU A 189 3.48 -0.18 -10.46
N PHE A 190 3.09 -1.46 -10.46
CA PHE A 190 3.44 -2.40 -11.52
C PHE A 190 3.18 -1.81 -12.91
N PHE A 191 1.98 -1.25 -13.14
CA PHE A 191 1.63 -0.59 -14.39
C PHE A 191 2.44 0.68 -14.63
N THR A 192 2.67 1.51 -13.62
CA THR A 192 3.44 2.76 -13.79
C THR A 192 4.92 2.49 -14.14
N GLU A 193 5.45 1.35 -13.70
CA GLU A 193 6.82 0.93 -13.96
C GLU A 193 6.99 0.31 -15.34
N THR A 194 5.93 0.08 -16.12
CA THR A 194 6.08 -0.40 -17.50
C THR A 194 6.42 0.73 -18.47
N PHE A 195 6.19 1.98 -18.08
CA PHE A 195 6.35 3.15 -18.94
C PHE A 195 7.57 3.99 -18.52
N GLY A 196 8.46 4.23 -19.49
CA GLY A 196 9.58 5.19 -19.39
C GLY A 196 10.43 5.06 -18.14
N THR A 197 10.75 3.83 -17.72
CA THR A 197 11.70 3.57 -16.63
C THR A 197 12.75 2.55 -17.03
N LYS A 198 13.88 2.59 -16.33
CA LYS A 198 14.97 1.62 -16.45
C LYS A 198 15.01 0.64 -15.27
N TYR A 199 14.36 0.99 -14.15
CA TYR A 199 14.41 0.24 -12.91
C TYR A 199 13.02 0.11 -12.29
N GLY A 200 12.80 -0.95 -11.53
CA GLY A 200 11.50 -1.33 -10.96
C GLY A 200 11.12 -2.77 -11.31
N ILE A 201 10.40 -3.41 -10.40
CA ILE A 201 9.96 -4.80 -10.55
C ILE A 201 8.91 -4.93 -11.67
N GLY A 202 8.02 -3.95 -11.85
CA GLY A 202 7.06 -3.94 -12.95
C GLY A 202 7.74 -3.87 -14.32
N TYR A 203 8.80 -3.06 -14.44
CA TYR A 203 9.66 -3.05 -15.62
C TYR A 203 10.31 -4.43 -15.85
N TYR A 204 10.93 -5.00 -14.81
CA TYR A 204 11.61 -6.30 -14.91
C TYR A 204 10.67 -7.42 -15.36
N ILE A 205 9.44 -7.46 -14.83
CA ILE A 205 8.43 -8.47 -15.20
C ILE A 205 8.03 -8.29 -16.67
N MET A 206 7.74 -7.06 -17.11
CA MET A 206 7.36 -6.81 -18.51
C MET A 206 8.48 -7.07 -19.49
N ASP A 207 9.69 -6.67 -19.15
CA ASP A 207 10.89 -6.90 -19.94
C ASP A 207 11.19 -8.41 -20.10
N ALA A 208 11.04 -9.18 -19.02
CA ALA A 208 11.13 -10.64 -19.08
C ALA A 208 10.00 -11.28 -19.91
N TRP A 209 8.77 -10.77 -19.79
CA TRP A 209 7.62 -11.22 -20.58
C TRP A 209 7.83 -10.98 -22.08
N LEU A 210 8.31 -9.79 -22.48
CA LEU A 210 8.61 -9.46 -23.88
C LEU A 210 9.71 -10.34 -24.47
N ARG A 211 10.67 -10.80 -23.64
CA ARG A 211 11.69 -11.78 -24.04
C ARG A 211 11.22 -13.23 -23.99
N VAL A 212 9.97 -13.50 -23.62
CA VAL A 212 9.44 -14.85 -23.43
C VAL A 212 10.24 -15.64 -22.36
N ASN A 213 10.91 -14.91 -21.44
CA ASN A 213 11.66 -15.52 -20.34
C ASN A 213 10.74 -15.65 -19.12
N TYR A 214 9.96 -16.73 -19.11
CA TYR A 214 8.99 -16.97 -18.06
C TYR A 214 9.64 -17.20 -16.68
N LEU A 215 10.85 -17.78 -16.61
CA LEU A 215 11.54 -17.95 -15.33
C LEU A 215 11.85 -16.59 -14.66
N ASP A 216 12.39 -15.64 -15.43
CA ASP A 216 12.67 -14.29 -14.93
C ASP A 216 11.35 -13.55 -14.61
N MET A 217 10.32 -13.71 -15.45
CA MET A 217 9.00 -13.09 -15.25
C MET A 217 8.38 -13.55 -13.92
N TYR A 218 8.32 -14.85 -13.67
CA TYR A 218 7.76 -15.39 -12.42
C TYR A 218 8.64 -15.07 -11.22
N ALA A 219 9.98 -15.00 -11.37
CA ALA A 219 10.87 -14.55 -10.29
C ALA A 219 10.54 -13.12 -9.86
N GLY A 220 10.28 -12.22 -10.83
CA GLY A 220 9.82 -10.86 -10.56
C GLY A 220 8.45 -10.82 -9.87
N ILE A 221 7.49 -11.64 -10.31
CA ILE A 221 6.14 -11.72 -9.71
C ILE A 221 6.20 -12.22 -8.26
N VAL A 222 6.99 -13.27 -8.01
CA VAL A 222 7.21 -13.82 -6.65
C VAL A 222 7.83 -12.75 -5.76
N LEU A 223 8.82 -12.01 -6.26
CA LEU A 223 9.44 -10.95 -5.46
C LEU A 223 8.50 -9.77 -5.21
N LEU A 224 7.72 -9.33 -6.20
CA LEU A 224 6.71 -8.28 -6.01
C LEU A 224 5.70 -8.69 -4.93
N SER A 225 5.26 -9.95 -4.97
CA SER A 225 4.36 -10.53 -3.99
C SER A 225 5.01 -10.59 -2.60
N ALA A 226 6.28 -10.97 -2.52
CA ALA A 226 7.04 -10.97 -1.27
C ALA A 226 7.20 -9.57 -0.68
N ILE A 227 7.45 -8.55 -1.50
CA ILE A 227 7.49 -7.14 -1.08
C ILE A 227 6.13 -6.72 -0.50
N GLY A 228 5.04 -7.05 -1.17
CA GLY A 228 3.69 -6.76 -0.68
C GLY A 228 3.39 -7.42 0.67
N LEU A 229 3.71 -8.71 0.80
CA LEU A 229 3.56 -9.43 2.06
C LEU A 229 4.43 -8.84 3.19
N LEU A 230 5.68 -8.46 2.87
CA LEU A 230 6.58 -7.83 3.82
C LEU A 230 6.02 -6.48 4.30
N LEU A 231 5.52 -5.65 3.38
CA LEU A 231 4.90 -4.36 3.73
C LEU A 231 3.66 -4.55 4.61
N PHE A 232 2.83 -5.57 4.33
CA PHE A 232 1.68 -5.89 5.17
C PHE A 232 2.10 -6.37 6.55
N ALA A 233 3.10 -7.26 6.64
CA ALA A 233 3.64 -7.71 7.91
C ALA A 233 4.21 -6.56 8.75
N LEU A 234 4.89 -5.59 8.11
CA LEU A 234 5.38 -4.37 8.78
C LEU A 234 4.22 -3.51 9.30
N LEU A 235 3.14 -3.35 8.54
CA LEU A 235 1.95 -2.63 9.00
C LEU A 235 1.24 -3.34 10.15
N ASP A 236 1.16 -4.68 10.11
CA ASP A 236 0.56 -5.49 11.18
C ASP A 236 1.39 -5.42 12.46
N ALA A 237 2.73 -5.44 12.34
CA ALA A 237 3.63 -5.23 13.45
C ALA A 237 3.48 -3.81 14.02
N ALA A 238 3.41 -2.78 13.16
CA ALA A 238 3.17 -1.41 13.57
C ALA A 238 1.83 -1.28 14.31
N GLU A 239 0.75 -1.91 13.82
CA GLU A 239 -0.54 -1.96 14.51
C GLU A 239 -0.42 -2.61 15.89
N TYR A 240 0.33 -3.71 16.00
CA TYR A 240 0.52 -4.42 17.25
C TYR A 240 1.21 -3.56 18.32
N PHE A 241 2.28 -2.86 17.94
CA PHE A 241 3.02 -2.01 18.86
C PHE A 241 2.26 -0.71 19.18
N LEU A 242 1.67 -0.09 18.16
CA LEU A 242 1.05 1.22 18.31
C LEU A 242 -0.35 1.15 18.90
N CYS A 243 -1.15 0.12 18.65
CA CYS A 243 -2.56 0.05 19.09
C CYS A 243 -2.77 -0.91 20.27
N ARG A 244 -1.78 -1.05 21.16
CA ARG A 244 -1.78 -2.05 22.25
C ARG A 244 -2.96 -1.88 23.24
N TRP A 245 -3.49 -0.66 23.39
CA TRP A 245 -4.61 -0.35 24.29
C TRP A 245 -5.98 -0.79 23.78
N ASN A 246 -6.12 -1.05 22.47
CA ASN A 246 -7.40 -1.40 21.84
C ASN A 246 -7.64 -2.93 21.87
N ARG A 247 -6.98 -3.65 22.78
CA ARG A 247 -6.99 -5.11 22.89
C ARG A 247 -7.18 -5.56 24.33
#